data_AF-A0A2E2XXS9-F1
#
_entry.id   AF-A0A2E2XXS9-F1
#
_cell.length_a   1.000
_cell.length_b   1.000
_cell.length_c   1.000
_cell.angle_alpha   90.00
_cell.angle_beta   90.00
_cell.angle_gamma   90.00
#
_symmetry.space_group_name_H-M   'P 1'
#
loop_
_entity.id
_entity.type
_entity.pdbx_description
1 polymer ?
#
loop_
_entity_poly.entity_id
_entity_poly.type
_entity_poly.pdbx_seq_one_letter_code
_entity_poly.pdbx_strand_id
1 'polypeptide(L)'
;MRFLFHIIVIGLIMISYSCNNPNSEILIEINRQINRLKIERLEYANVDSLKIATIRKTIKSNYYKIGDLAKDSIKSIAMPYSHLDKSFKQIIRMDKIIRMDYRKTISQLHDLYIDAERNIIDGRGLKNYFDEEKRITESIIQRMQFNSQRLESEITKFDSLNTIIVNHLNN
;
A
#
# COMPACT_ATOMS: atom_id res chain seq x y z
N MET A 1 39.78 49.58 14.55
CA MET A 1 39.97 48.12 14.77
C MET A 1 38.76 47.44 15.39
N ARG A 2 38.25 47.86 16.57
CA ARG A 2 37.11 47.19 17.24
C ARG A 2 35.79 47.19 16.45
N PHE A 3 35.48 48.27 15.74
CA PHE A 3 34.23 48.43 14.99
C PHE A 3 34.16 47.51 13.73
N LEU A 4 35.28 47.40 13.01
CA LEU A 4 35.42 46.50 11.86
C LEU A 4 35.29 45.02 12.25
N PHE A 5 35.80 44.65 13.43
CA PHE A 5 35.65 43.30 13.97
C PHE A 5 34.17 42.94 14.24
N HIS A 6 33.38 43.88 14.75
CA HIS A 6 31.95 43.64 15.01
C HIS A 6 31.15 43.46 13.71
N ILE A 7 31.48 44.21 12.66
CA ILE A 7 30.84 44.06 11.34
C ILE A 7 31.16 42.69 10.72
N ILE A 8 32.41 42.23 10.83
CA ILE A 8 32.82 40.92 10.32
C ILE A 8 32.13 39.79 11.09
N VAL A 9 32.04 39.89 12.42
CA VAL A 9 31.37 38.88 13.27
C VAL A 9 29.87 38.85 13.01
N ILE A 10 29.20 40.00 12.89
CA ILE A 10 27.76 40.06 12.55
C ILE A 10 27.53 39.54 11.12
N GLY A 11 28.43 39.83 10.19
CA GLY A 11 28.41 39.28 8.83
C GLY A 11 28.56 37.77 8.79
N LEU A 12 29.49 37.20 9.57
CA LEU A 12 29.66 35.75 9.70
C LEU A 12 28.46 35.07 10.37
N ILE A 13 27.84 35.71 11.37
CA ILE A 13 26.62 35.21 12.01
C ILE A 13 25.45 35.22 11.02
N MET A 14 25.29 36.28 10.22
CA MET A 14 24.29 36.34 9.14
C MET A 14 24.52 35.30 8.04
N ILE A 15 25.78 35.04 7.66
CA ILE A 15 26.12 33.98 6.68
C ILE A 15 25.84 32.59 7.27
N SER A 16 26.09 32.38 8.57
CA SER A 16 25.75 31.13 9.26
C SER A 16 24.25 30.92 9.46
N TYR A 17 23.46 31.99 9.63
CA TYR A 17 22.00 31.96 9.62
C TYR A 17 21.42 31.80 8.20
N SER A 18 22.18 32.16 7.17
CA SER A 18 21.85 31.93 5.75
C SER A 18 22.17 30.51 5.28
N CYS A 19 22.76 29.65 6.11
CA CYS A 19 22.79 28.20 5.90
C CYS A 19 21.44 27.55 6.26
N ASN A 20 20.32 28.15 5.84
CA ASN A 20 19.09 27.39 5.72
C ASN A 20 19.33 26.37 4.62
N ASN A 21 19.30 25.08 4.94
CA ASN A 21 19.37 24.03 3.94
C ASN A 21 18.34 24.37 2.85
N PRO A 22 18.74 24.64 1.59
CA PRO A 22 17.82 25.03 0.53
C PRO A 22 16.78 23.93 0.26
N ASN A 23 17.05 22.70 0.74
CA ASN A 23 16.18 21.54 0.66
C ASN A 23 15.36 21.29 1.94
N SER A 24 15.42 22.15 2.96
CA SER A 24 14.74 21.96 4.25
C SER A 24 13.23 21.73 4.11
N GLU A 25 12.56 22.46 3.23
CA GLU A 25 11.14 22.27 2.94
C GLU A 25 10.85 20.90 2.29
N ILE A 26 11.71 20.47 1.36
CA ILE A 26 11.57 19.17 0.70
C ILE A 26 11.86 18.02 1.68
N LEU A 27 12.81 18.17 2.60
CA LEU A 27 13.10 17.19 3.64
C LEU A 27 11.90 16.93 4.55
N ILE A 28 11.19 17.99 4.96
CA ILE A 28 9.96 17.89 5.74
C ILE A 28 8.91 17.11 4.95
N GLU A 29 8.77 17.41 3.67
CA GLU A 29 7.77 16.79 2.82
C GLU A 29 8.08 15.31 2.51
N ILE A 30 9.35 14.93 2.30
CA ILE A 30 9.78 13.53 2.19
C ILE A 30 9.41 12.76 3.47
N ASN A 31 9.74 13.30 4.64
CA ASN A 31 9.39 12.70 5.93
C ASN A 31 7.87 12.55 6.08
N ARG A 32 7.09 13.55 5.64
CA ARG A 32 5.63 13.46 5.65
C ARG A 32 5.12 12.32 4.78
N GLN A 33 5.67 12.13 3.57
CA GLN A 33 5.29 11.01 2.70
C GLN A 33 5.68 9.65 3.29
N ILE A 34 6.87 9.54 3.88
CA ILE A 34 7.32 8.32 4.58
C ILE A 34 6.32 7.96 5.69
N ASN A 35 5.95 8.94 6.53
CA ASN A 35 5.03 8.72 7.64
C ASN A 35 3.63 8.34 7.14
N ARG A 36 3.12 9.04 6.13
CA ARG A 36 1.83 8.73 5.51
C ARG A 36 1.81 7.30 4.97
N LEU A 37 2.82 6.90 4.19
CA LEU A 37 2.88 5.58 3.59
C LEU A 37 2.99 4.48 4.67
N LYS A 38 3.69 4.74 5.79
CA LYS A 38 3.74 3.82 6.93
C LYS A 38 2.37 3.64 7.60
N ILE A 39 1.61 4.73 7.79
CA ILE A 39 0.25 4.69 8.36
C ILE A 39 -0.69 3.88 7.46
N GLU A 40 -0.75 4.20 6.17
CA GLU A 40 -1.58 3.49 5.19
C GLU A 40 -1.25 2.00 5.12
N ARG A 41 0.05 1.66 5.22
CA ARG A 41 0.49 0.26 5.25
C ARG A 41 0.04 -0.49 6.52
N LEU A 42 -0.12 0.20 7.66
CA LEU A 42 -0.66 -0.43 8.87
C LEU A 42 -2.15 -0.74 8.72
N GLU A 43 -2.93 0.18 8.15
CA GLU A 43 -4.34 -0.03 7.84
C GLU A 43 -4.55 -1.19 6.85
N TYR A 44 -3.68 -1.26 5.84
CA TYR A 44 -3.68 -2.31 4.82
C TYR A 44 -3.23 -3.70 5.33
N ALA A 45 -2.37 -3.78 6.36
CA ALA A 45 -1.78 -5.04 6.82
C ALA A 45 -2.81 -6.10 7.31
N ASN A 46 -4.08 -5.71 7.45
CA ASN A 46 -5.21 -6.55 7.84
C ASN A 46 -5.61 -7.64 6.81
N VAL A 47 -4.94 -7.75 5.65
CA VAL A 47 -5.17 -8.86 4.71
C VAL A 47 -4.67 -10.20 5.29
N ASP A 48 -5.57 -10.93 5.94
CA ASP A 48 -5.29 -12.24 6.54
C ASP A 48 -5.24 -13.37 5.49
N SER A 49 -4.03 -13.69 5.05
CA SER A 49 -3.77 -14.78 4.12
C SER A 49 -4.22 -16.17 4.61
N LEU A 50 -4.24 -16.42 5.92
CA LEU A 50 -4.71 -17.69 6.48
C LEU A 50 -6.22 -17.79 6.38
N LYS A 51 -6.94 -16.71 6.74
CA LYS A 51 -8.40 -16.62 6.55
C LYS A 51 -8.78 -16.85 5.09
N ILE A 52 -8.09 -16.20 4.14
CA ILE A 52 -8.34 -16.40 2.72
C ILE A 52 -8.05 -17.84 2.28
N ALA A 53 -6.97 -18.46 2.77
CA ALA A 53 -6.66 -19.85 2.44
C ALA A 53 -7.74 -20.83 2.93
N THR A 54 -8.29 -20.60 4.12
CA THR A 54 -9.40 -21.37 4.68
C THR A 54 -10.66 -21.24 3.84
N ILE A 55 -11.07 -20.01 3.50
CA ILE A 55 -12.23 -19.75 2.63
C ILE A 55 -12.08 -20.50 1.30
N ARG A 56 -10.91 -20.44 0.67
CA ARG A 56 -10.65 -21.11 -0.60
C ARG A 56 -10.72 -22.64 -0.50
N LYS A 57 -10.27 -23.23 0.61
CA LYS A 57 -10.44 -24.68 0.86
C LYS A 57 -11.92 -25.04 0.96
N THR A 58 -12.70 -24.25 1.69
CA THR A 58 -14.15 -24.43 1.82
C THR A 58 -14.87 -24.32 0.48
N ILE A 59 -14.54 -23.32 -0.34
CA ILE A 59 -15.10 -23.17 -1.69
C ILE A 59 -14.86 -24.43 -2.52
N LYS A 60 -13.62 -24.91 -2.58
CA LYS A 60 -13.27 -26.10 -3.38
C LYS A 60 -13.99 -27.35 -2.89
N SER A 61 -14.01 -27.58 -1.58
CA SER A 61 -14.68 -28.76 -1.00
C SER A 61 -16.18 -28.74 -1.29
N ASN A 62 -16.85 -27.62 -1.04
CA ASN A 62 -18.29 -27.50 -1.26
C ASN A 62 -18.64 -27.57 -2.76
N TYR A 63 -17.87 -26.91 -3.62
CA TYR A 63 -18.10 -26.95 -5.06
C TYR A 63 -17.98 -28.36 -5.66
N TYR A 64 -17.00 -29.15 -5.19
CA TYR A 64 -16.86 -30.55 -5.59
C TYR A 64 -18.11 -31.37 -5.20
N LYS A 65 -18.56 -31.24 -3.95
CA LYS A 65 -19.79 -31.92 -3.47
C LYS A 65 -21.03 -31.55 -4.28
N ILE A 66 -21.18 -30.28 -4.69
CA ILE A 66 -22.30 -29.87 -5.55
C ILE A 66 -22.23 -30.55 -6.93
N GLY A 67 -21.03 -30.61 -7.52
CA GLY A 67 -20.82 -31.24 -8.83
C GLY A 67 -21.24 -32.71 -8.85
N ASP A 68 -21.03 -33.41 -7.74
CA ASP A 68 -21.42 -34.80 -7.56
C ASP A 68 -22.95 -34.99 -7.37
N LEU A 69 -23.69 -33.93 -7.00
CA LEU A 69 -25.12 -33.97 -6.67
C LEU A 69 -26.06 -33.49 -7.80
N ALA A 70 -25.51 -33.04 -8.93
CA ALA A 70 -26.16 -32.67 -10.19
C ALA A 70 -27.70 -32.44 -10.15
N LYS A 71 -28.13 -31.33 -9.54
CA LYS A 71 -29.44 -30.71 -9.79
C LYS A 71 -29.24 -29.35 -10.45
N ASP A 72 -29.99 -29.08 -11.52
CA ASP A 72 -29.95 -27.79 -12.24
C ASP A 72 -30.29 -26.59 -11.34
N SER A 73 -30.98 -26.82 -10.22
CA SER A 73 -31.47 -25.79 -9.30
C SER A 73 -30.39 -24.94 -8.63
N ILE A 74 -29.15 -25.45 -8.48
CA ILE A 74 -28.08 -24.71 -7.77
C ILE A 74 -26.96 -24.22 -8.68
N LYS A 75 -27.01 -24.55 -9.97
CA LYS A 75 -25.94 -24.24 -10.94
C LYS A 75 -25.67 -22.74 -11.07
N SER A 76 -26.71 -21.92 -11.00
CA SER A 76 -26.63 -20.45 -11.06
C SER A 76 -25.89 -19.83 -9.87
N ILE A 77 -25.85 -20.52 -8.72
CA ILE A 77 -25.19 -20.07 -7.48
C ILE A 77 -23.78 -20.67 -7.37
N ALA A 78 -23.63 -21.94 -7.78
CA ALA A 78 -22.36 -22.67 -7.75
C ALA A 78 -21.28 -22.01 -8.61
N MET A 79 -21.66 -21.47 -9.78
CA MET A 79 -20.70 -20.84 -10.69
C MET A 79 -20.10 -19.54 -10.11
N PRO A 80 -20.88 -18.53 -9.67
CA PRO A 80 -20.36 -17.38 -8.92
C PRO A 80 -19.56 -17.75 -7.67
N TYR A 81 -20.01 -18.77 -6.93
CA TYR A 81 -19.31 -19.27 -5.74
C TYR A 81 -17.90 -19.81 -6.08
N SER A 82 -17.77 -20.57 -7.17
CA SER A 82 -16.47 -21.06 -7.64
C SER A 82 -15.53 -19.93 -8.08
N HIS A 83 -16.08 -18.84 -8.65
CA HIS A 83 -15.30 -17.69 -9.09
C HIS A 83 -14.64 -16.94 -7.94
N LEU A 84 -15.19 -17.02 -6.73
CA LEU A 84 -14.56 -16.45 -5.53
C LEU A 84 -13.16 -17.02 -5.29
N ASP A 85 -12.87 -18.31 -5.57
CA ASP A 85 -11.49 -18.85 -5.45
C ASP A 85 -10.51 -18.12 -6.37
N LYS A 86 -10.95 -17.76 -7.58
CA LYS A 86 -10.14 -16.98 -8.54
C LYS A 86 -9.92 -15.56 -8.04
N SER A 87 -10.98 -14.90 -7.55
CA SER A 87 -10.89 -13.56 -6.96
C SER A 87 -9.91 -13.51 -5.78
N PHE A 88 -10.03 -14.44 -4.84
CA PHE A 88 -9.13 -14.52 -3.68
C PHE A 88 -7.67 -14.81 -4.07
N LYS A 89 -7.43 -15.64 -5.10
CA LYS A 89 -6.06 -15.82 -5.65
C LYS A 89 -5.50 -14.51 -6.18
N GLN A 90 -6.30 -13.71 -6.87
CA GLN A 90 -5.86 -12.42 -7.40
C GLN A 90 -5.58 -11.41 -6.28
N ILE A 91 -6.41 -11.37 -5.23
CA ILE A 91 -6.18 -10.52 -4.05
C ILE A 91 -4.85 -10.85 -3.38
N ILE A 92 -4.52 -12.14 -3.18
CA ILE A 92 -3.24 -12.56 -2.61
C ILE A 92 -2.06 -12.16 -3.52
N ARG A 93 -2.20 -12.32 -4.84
CA ARG A 93 -1.15 -11.91 -5.79
C ARG A 93 -0.92 -10.41 -5.76
N MET A 94 -2.00 -9.63 -5.72
CA MET A 94 -1.94 -8.17 -5.64
C MET A 94 -1.31 -7.73 -4.31
N ASP A 95 -1.66 -8.37 -3.20
CA ASP A 95 -1.04 -8.11 -1.90
C ASP A 95 0.49 -8.29 -1.93
N LYS A 96 0.97 -9.37 -2.55
CA LYS A 96 2.41 -9.60 -2.71
C LYS A 96 3.09 -8.47 -3.49
N ILE A 97 2.47 -8.01 -4.58
CA ILE A 97 2.98 -6.92 -5.41
C ILE A 97 3.00 -5.60 -4.62
N ILE A 98 1.88 -5.25 -3.99
CA ILE A 98 1.75 -4.04 -3.15
C ILE A 98 2.83 -4.01 -2.06
N ARG A 99 3.05 -5.13 -1.35
CA ARG A 99 4.07 -5.22 -0.30
C ARG A 99 5.49 -5.04 -0.84
N MET A 100 5.78 -5.55 -2.03
CA MET A 100 7.06 -5.38 -2.69
C MET A 100 7.27 -3.91 -3.09
N ASP A 101 6.27 -3.31 -3.75
CA ASP A 101 6.33 -1.91 -4.20
C ASP A 101 6.45 -0.96 -3.00
N TYR A 102 5.69 -1.18 -1.93
CA TYR A 102 5.82 -0.43 -0.67
C TYR A 102 7.25 -0.47 -0.13
N ARG A 103 7.87 -1.65 -0.06
CA ARG A 103 9.25 -1.80 0.44
C ARG A 103 10.27 -1.09 -0.44
N LYS A 104 10.04 -1.09 -1.75
CA LYS A 104 10.89 -0.40 -2.70
C LYS A 104 10.76 1.12 -2.52
N THR A 105 9.54 1.65 -2.58
CA THR A 105 9.27 3.09 -2.47
C THR A 105 9.70 3.66 -1.12
N ILE A 106 9.50 2.93 -0.01
CA ILE A 106 9.96 3.41 1.30
C ILE A 106 11.50 3.50 1.36
N SER A 107 12.21 2.58 0.71
CA SER A 107 13.68 2.65 0.58
C SER A 107 14.08 3.87 -0.25
N GLN A 108 13.45 4.06 -1.42
CA GLN A 108 13.74 5.19 -2.31
C GLN A 108 13.50 6.54 -1.63
N LEU A 109 12.41 6.68 -0.85
CA LEU A 109 12.15 7.89 -0.08
C LEU A 109 13.21 8.13 1.02
N HIS A 110 13.69 7.08 1.67
CA HIS A 110 14.77 7.19 2.65
C HIS A 110 16.11 7.56 2.00
N ASP A 111 16.44 6.96 0.85
CA ASP A 111 17.63 7.31 0.09
C ASP A 111 17.58 8.78 -0.38
N LEU A 112 16.43 9.20 -0.91
CA LEU A 112 16.20 10.59 -1.32
C LEU A 112 16.31 11.59 -0.15
N TYR A 113 15.84 11.18 1.04
CA TYR A 113 16.00 11.98 2.26
C TYR A 113 17.48 12.20 2.59
N ILE A 114 18.29 11.13 2.57
CA ILE A 114 19.73 11.18 2.84
C ILE A 114 20.45 12.04 1.79
N ASP A 115 20.09 11.89 0.51
CA ASP A 115 20.67 12.67 -0.58
C ASP A 115 20.34 14.17 -0.45
N ALA A 116 19.10 14.49 -0.07
CA ALA A 116 18.66 15.86 0.19
C ALA A 116 19.35 16.49 1.42
N GLU A 117 19.53 15.70 2.49
CA GLU A 117 20.21 16.12 3.71
C GLU A 117 21.68 16.45 3.45
N ARG A 118 22.33 15.62 2.63
CA ARG A 118 23.74 15.77 2.24
C ARG A 118 23.98 16.75 1.10
N ASN A 119 22.93 17.37 0.56
CA ASN A 119 22.98 18.24 -0.62
C ASN A 119 23.67 17.59 -1.84
N ILE A 120 23.47 16.28 -2.02
CA ILE A 120 24.05 15.52 -3.14
C ILE A 120 23.35 15.88 -4.47
N ILE A 121 22.07 16.25 -4.40
CA ILE A 121 21.23 16.60 -5.55
C ILE A 121 20.91 18.10 -5.48
N ASP A 122 20.95 18.77 -6.62
CA ASP A 122 20.53 20.16 -6.74
C ASP A 122 19.02 20.31 -6.46
N GLY A 123 18.59 21.47 -5.93
CA GLY A 123 17.20 21.65 -5.49
C GLY A 123 16.13 21.41 -6.57
N ARG A 124 16.45 21.65 -7.86
CA ARG A 124 15.52 21.39 -8.97
C ARG A 124 15.44 19.90 -9.29
N GLY A 125 16.59 19.21 -9.38
CA GLY A 125 16.64 17.76 -9.54
C GLY A 125 15.90 17.05 -8.40
N LEU A 126 16.17 17.45 -7.17
CA LEU A 126 15.55 16.89 -5.96
C LEU A 126 14.03 17.01 -6.00
N LYS A 127 13.50 18.18 -6.36
CA LYS A 127 12.04 18.38 -6.45
C LYS A 127 11.39 17.46 -7.48
N ASN A 128 11.99 17.31 -8.66
CA ASN A 128 11.44 16.44 -9.70
C ASN A 128 11.45 14.97 -9.30
N TYR A 129 12.53 14.49 -8.67
CA TYR A 129 12.59 13.14 -8.12
C TYR A 129 11.55 12.93 -7.03
N PHE A 130 11.40 13.90 -6.14
CA PHE A 130 10.40 13.83 -5.08
C PHE A 130 8.96 13.80 -5.62
N ASP A 131 8.65 14.60 -6.64
CA ASP A 131 7.33 14.60 -7.28
C ASP A 131 7.01 13.26 -7.98
N GLU A 132 8.02 12.58 -8.52
CA GLU A 132 7.87 11.22 -9.06
C GLU A 132 7.59 10.20 -7.95
N GLU A 133 8.41 10.18 -6.89
CA GLU A 133 8.23 9.26 -5.76
C GLU A 133 6.87 9.49 -5.06
N LYS A 134 6.40 10.74 -5.03
CA LYS A 134 5.06 11.08 -4.55
C LYS A 134 3.96 10.45 -5.41
N ARG A 135 4.05 10.52 -6.74
CA ARG A 135 3.08 9.88 -7.65
C ARG A 135 3.07 8.36 -7.47
N ILE A 136 4.23 7.74 -7.33
CA ILE A 136 4.36 6.30 -7.07
C ILE A 136 3.72 5.94 -5.73
N THR A 137 3.99 6.73 -4.68
CA THR A 137 3.41 6.56 -3.35
C THR A 137 1.88 6.60 -3.40
N GLU A 138 1.30 7.58 -4.08
CA GLU A 138 -0.16 7.69 -4.26
C GLU A 138 -0.75 6.48 -4.99
N SER A 139 -0.08 6.00 -6.04
CA SER A 139 -0.49 4.78 -6.75
C SER A 139 -0.46 3.54 -5.86
N ILE A 140 0.52 3.41 -4.97
CA ILE A 140 0.59 2.30 -4.01
C ILE A 140 -0.58 2.38 -3.02
N ILE A 141 -0.86 3.57 -2.46
CA ILE A 141 -1.97 3.79 -1.52
C ILE A 141 -3.31 3.44 -2.16
N GLN A 142 -3.57 3.90 -3.40
CA GLN A 142 -4.80 3.56 -4.12
C GLN A 142 -4.96 2.05 -4.33
N ARG A 143 -3.86 1.35 -4.65
CA ARG A 143 -3.87 -0.11 -4.80
C ARG A 143 -4.12 -0.83 -3.47
N MET A 144 -3.57 -0.33 -2.37
CA MET A 144 -3.87 -0.83 -1.02
C MET A 144 -5.37 -0.72 -0.71
N GLN A 145 -5.94 0.47 -0.88
CA GLN A 145 -7.36 0.74 -0.62
C GLN A 145 -8.26 -0.13 -1.50
N PHE A 146 -8.00 -0.19 -2.80
CA PHE A 146 -8.76 -1.01 -3.73
C PHE A 146 -8.70 -2.50 -3.37
N ASN A 147 -7.51 -3.02 -3.02
CA ASN A 147 -7.36 -4.44 -2.70
C ASN A 147 -8.06 -4.79 -1.37
N SER A 148 -8.04 -3.89 -0.37
CA SER A 148 -8.80 -4.04 0.87
C SER A 148 -10.31 -4.04 0.64
N GLN A 149 -10.84 -3.05 -0.08
CA GLN A 149 -12.27 -2.98 -0.42
C GLN A 149 -12.73 -4.21 -1.20
N ARG A 150 -11.89 -4.66 -2.14
CA ARG A 150 -12.16 -5.89 -2.90
C ARG A 150 -12.21 -7.10 -1.98
N LEU A 151 -11.30 -7.23 -1.03
CA LEU A 151 -11.30 -8.32 -0.06
C LEU A 151 -12.59 -8.34 0.76
N GLU A 152 -13.02 -7.20 1.30
CA GLU A 152 -14.25 -7.07 2.08
C GLU A 152 -15.49 -7.47 1.26
N SER A 153 -15.58 -6.97 0.02
CA SER A 153 -16.65 -7.33 -0.92
C SER A 153 -16.68 -8.83 -1.19
N GLU A 154 -15.53 -9.45 -1.48
CA GLU A 154 -15.47 -10.88 -1.81
C GLU A 154 -15.73 -11.79 -0.59
N ILE A 155 -15.34 -11.37 0.63
CA ILE A 155 -15.72 -12.06 1.88
C ILE A 155 -17.24 -12.00 2.07
N THR A 156 -17.85 -10.82 1.90
CA THR A 156 -19.31 -10.66 2.04
C THR A 156 -20.07 -11.53 1.05
N LYS A 157 -19.62 -11.58 -0.21
CA LYS A 157 -20.18 -12.48 -1.23
C LYS A 157 -20.00 -13.95 -0.85
N PHE A 158 -18.83 -14.32 -0.32
CA PHE A 158 -18.57 -15.66 0.17
C PHE A 158 -19.56 -16.05 1.27
N ASP A 159 -19.73 -15.22 2.30
CA ASP A 159 -20.60 -15.56 3.44
C ASP A 159 -22.06 -15.76 3.00
N SER A 160 -22.55 -14.89 2.10
CA SER A 160 -23.89 -14.99 1.52
C SER A 160 -24.09 -16.27 0.70
N LEU A 161 -23.18 -16.54 -0.25
CA LEU A 161 -23.28 -17.71 -1.13
C LEU A 161 -23.02 -19.02 -0.38
N ASN A 162 -22.04 -19.04 0.53
CA ASN A 162 -21.68 -20.23 1.30
C ASN A 162 -22.84 -20.72 2.17
N THR A 163 -23.62 -19.79 2.75
CA THR A 163 -24.82 -20.15 3.52
C THR A 163 -25.82 -20.93 2.66
N ILE A 164 -26.09 -20.46 1.44
CA ILE A 164 -27.02 -21.12 0.53
C ILE A 164 -26.48 -22.49 0.09
N ILE A 165 -25.19 -22.54 -0.26
CA ILE A 165 -24.53 -23.78 -0.67
C ILE A 165 -24.56 -24.82 0.45
N VAL A 166 -24.19 -24.46 1.68
CA VAL A 166 -24.16 -25.39 2.81
C VAL A 166 -25.57 -25.90 3.14
N ASN A 167 -26.58 -25.04 3.12
CA ASN A 167 -27.97 -25.47 3.32
C ASN A 167 -28.40 -26.50 2.26
N HIS A 168 -27.98 -26.33 1.01
CA HIS A 168 -28.28 -27.31 -0.03
C HIS A 168 -27.52 -28.63 0.15
N LEU A 169 -26.27 -28.60 0.61
CA LEU A 169 -25.46 -29.81 0.83
C LEU A 169 -25.92 -30.63 2.03
N ASN A 170 -26.63 -30.01 2.99
CA ASN A 170 -27.14 -30.66 4.20
C ASN A 170 -28.59 -31.17 4.05
N ASN A 171 -29.27 -30.83 2.96
CA ASN A 171 -30.64 -31.27 2.62
C ASN A 171 -30.63 -32.39 1.60
#